data_AF-A0A1B8A3L0-F1
#
_entry.id   AF-A0A1B8A3L0-F1
#
_cell.length_a   1.000
_cell.length_b   1.000
_cell.length_c   1.000
_cell.angle_alpha   90.00
_cell.angle_beta   90.00
_cell.angle_gamma   90.00
#
_symmetry.space_group_name_H-M   'P 1'
#
loop_
_entity.id
_entity.type
_entity.pdbx_description
1 polymer ?
#
loop_
_entity_poly.entity_id
_entity_poly.type
_entity_poly.pdbx_seq_one_letter_code
_entity_poly.pdbx_strand_id
1 'polypeptide(L)'
;MNLRRDFHFDPFSAEARLLDEQGPSMPDIDWSNPQSFLSAMGGPMPELPSPAKVRQQATDYSSKIFTSYNSLKGILERHEATIQKRWTKKTRQQRLQILLKAWPAMPTSHRPDFEAFRKESKEERERGTKFKDHFMWPYINQEDLSQSKPMLLLINSRGRRPPPAFAAADNDAMHLGRVTKALLAIFLNEHTMVLNGATRAEEYGKLVDWDSHPDAFEWMHTRKQFLPGEGLLILEAQSRLMVFLVDCCRQILHEIPEETIASDVYPVQPEPQLKADSDASGFPSLAIMAAEAPYRLPAELDLSRLTSCLEARKLAAEDHVWSLREDPAYFADQFREIQDHRQEMLPDTQGKPHPATQKLRVNTLWARVTFSMLMDAYANLETLTELHRQAQNLSAMQKKFEKEIQATRELPKEYMVALLRFRYYLQQASKAPLENLKISVTASPPMRKFFVRDPPPDSETTKILIRSRAGVQAGDPFHVHRPRIHGVEMDGPCIHFHPFNGAGRYIIHPSTPGFRGMDRWKWKQGDGLVGGSLA
;
A
#
# COMPACT_ATOMS: atom_id res chain seq x y z
N MET A 1 0.86 20.14 -45.05
CA MET A 1 0.57 19.06 -44.08
C MET A 1 -0.64 18.28 -44.60
N ASN A 2 -0.41 17.15 -45.26
CA ASN A 2 -1.47 16.24 -45.71
C ASN A 2 -1.58 15.11 -44.69
N LEU A 3 -2.52 15.23 -43.76
CA LEU A 3 -2.84 14.21 -42.77
C LEU A 3 -3.69 13.12 -43.43
N ARG A 4 -3.21 11.87 -43.43
CA ARG A 4 -4.06 10.69 -43.67
C ARG A 4 -5.01 10.47 -42.48
N ARG A 5 -6.13 9.79 -42.75
CA ARG A 5 -7.34 9.71 -41.91
C ARG A 5 -7.31 8.62 -40.83
N ASP A 6 -6.29 7.80 -40.78
CA ASP A 6 -6.11 6.69 -39.86
C ASP A 6 -4.99 7.05 -38.87
N PHE A 7 -5.37 7.47 -37.67
CA PHE A 7 -4.49 7.88 -36.57
C PHE A 7 -3.64 6.72 -35.97
N HIS A 8 -3.18 5.79 -36.80
CA HIS A 8 -2.26 4.72 -36.41
C HIS A 8 -0.83 5.14 -36.72
N PHE A 9 0.04 5.03 -35.72
CA PHE A 9 1.47 5.23 -35.87
C PHE A 9 2.05 4.08 -36.72
N ASP A 10 2.62 4.41 -37.89
CA ASP A 10 3.39 3.48 -38.72
C ASP A 10 4.87 3.55 -38.31
N PRO A 11 5.39 2.52 -37.59
CA PRO A 11 6.76 2.50 -37.11
C PRO A 11 7.81 2.40 -38.23
N PHE A 12 7.40 2.17 -39.48
CA PHE A 12 8.32 2.08 -40.63
C PHE A 12 8.23 3.28 -41.58
N SER A 13 7.42 4.29 -41.24
CA SER A 13 7.27 5.52 -42.02
C SER A 13 8.57 6.35 -42.06
N ALA A 14 8.74 7.17 -43.10
CA ALA A 14 9.87 8.11 -43.19
C ALA A 14 9.89 9.14 -42.04
N GLU A 15 8.71 9.46 -41.49
CA GLU A 15 8.55 10.32 -40.30
C GLU A 15 8.97 9.59 -39.01
N ALA A 16 8.72 8.28 -38.89
CA ALA A 16 9.25 7.47 -37.79
C ALA A 16 10.79 7.35 -37.84
N ARG A 17 11.38 7.27 -39.04
CA ARG A 17 12.85 7.29 -39.21
C ARG A 17 13.48 8.63 -38.82
N LEU A 18 12.76 9.74 -39.03
CA LEU A 18 13.21 11.06 -38.56
C LEU A 18 13.14 11.22 -37.04
N LEU A 19 12.26 10.47 -36.35
CA LEU A 19 12.22 10.43 -34.88
C LEU A 19 13.39 9.64 -34.29
N ASP A 20 13.87 8.59 -34.97
CA ASP A 20 15.10 7.87 -34.59
C ASP A 20 16.37 8.70 -34.83
N GLU A 21 16.37 9.58 -35.83
CA GLU A 21 17.54 10.40 -36.20
C GLU A 21 17.58 11.78 -35.53
N GLN A 22 16.49 12.26 -34.91
CA GLN A 22 16.41 13.58 -34.26
C GLN A 22 15.82 13.56 -32.84
N GLY A 23 15.96 12.47 -32.10
CA GLY A 23 15.90 12.56 -30.64
C GLY A 23 17.05 13.46 -30.15
N PRO A 24 16.85 14.37 -29.18
CA PRO A 24 18.00 15.01 -28.54
C PRO A 24 18.94 13.88 -28.11
N SER A 25 20.22 13.93 -28.50
CA SER A 25 21.17 12.91 -28.05
C SER A 25 21.00 12.84 -26.54
N MET A 26 20.55 11.68 -26.02
CA MET A 26 20.58 11.46 -24.58
C MET A 26 21.99 11.87 -24.15
N PRO A 27 22.14 12.84 -23.23
CA PRO A 27 23.46 13.26 -22.80
C PRO A 27 24.25 12.00 -22.44
N ASP A 28 25.56 12.00 -22.67
CA ASP A 28 26.43 10.89 -22.27
C ASP A 28 26.40 10.80 -20.74
N ILE A 29 25.37 10.12 -20.23
CA ILE A 29 25.07 9.99 -18.82
C ILE A 29 26.03 8.91 -18.35
N ASP A 30 26.95 9.31 -17.47
CA ASP A 30 27.73 8.35 -16.71
C ASP A 30 26.80 7.61 -15.75
N TRP A 31 26.22 6.50 -16.22
CA TRP A 31 25.34 5.64 -15.45
C TRP A 31 26.05 4.97 -14.27
N SER A 32 27.40 5.01 -14.22
CA SER A 32 28.19 4.51 -13.09
C SER A 32 28.35 5.55 -11.97
N ASN A 33 28.09 6.83 -12.27
CA ASN A 33 28.08 7.90 -11.29
C ASN A 33 26.65 8.11 -10.74
N PRO A 34 26.41 7.84 -9.44
CA PRO A 34 25.11 8.05 -8.81
C PRO A 34 24.53 9.44 -9.03
N GLN A 35 25.35 10.49 -8.96
CA GLN A 35 24.91 11.86 -9.13
C GLN A 35 24.41 12.11 -10.56
N SER A 36 25.18 11.68 -11.56
CA SER A 36 24.83 11.82 -12.98
C SER A 36 23.54 11.06 -13.33
N PHE A 37 23.42 9.82 -12.84
CA PHE A 37 22.20 9.01 -12.99
C PHE A 37 20.98 9.67 -12.35
N LEU A 38 21.09 10.09 -11.09
CA LEU A 38 20.00 10.71 -10.34
C LEU A 38 19.57 12.05 -10.97
N SER A 39 20.53 12.83 -11.44
CA SER A 39 20.26 14.08 -12.18
C SER A 39 19.52 13.82 -13.50
N ALA A 40 19.87 12.75 -14.23
CA ALA A 40 19.19 12.40 -15.48
C ALA A 40 17.76 11.88 -15.26
N MET A 41 17.51 11.18 -14.16
CA MET A 41 16.18 10.68 -13.79
C MET A 41 15.22 11.79 -13.34
N GLY A 42 15.75 12.95 -12.95
CA GLY A 42 14.98 14.10 -12.49
C GLY A 42 14.33 13.93 -11.11
N GLY A 43 13.88 15.04 -10.53
CA GLY A 43 13.31 15.08 -9.18
C GLY A 43 14.32 15.48 -8.10
N PRO A 44 13.93 15.41 -6.81
CA PRO A 44 14.79 15.85 -5.73
C PRO A 44 15.96 14.88 -5.53
N MET A 45 17.17 15.44 -5.41
CA MET A 45 18.41 14.68 -5.19
C MET A 45 18.40 14.10 -3.76
N PRO A 46 18.46 12.77 -3.59
CA PRO A 46 18.58 12.16 -2.27
C PRO A 46 19.96 12.43 -1.66
N GLU A 47 20.06 12.27 -0.35
CA GLU A 47 21.36 12.26 0.32
C GLU A 47 22.17 11.02 -0.12
N LEU A 48 23.47 11.22 -0.33
CA LEU A 48 24.45 10.20 -0.72
C LEU A 48 25.46 9.95 0.42
N PRO A 49 25.05 9.36 1.55
CA PRO A 49 25.94 9.14 2.68
C PRO A 49 26.96 8.02 2.40
N SER A 50 28.07 8.02 3.15
CA SER A 50 29.02 6.90 3.11
C SER A 50 28.44 5.64 3.78
N PRO A 51 28.88 4.43 3.40
CA PRO A 51 28.47 3.19 4.07
C PRO A 51 28.73 3.21 5.57
N ALA A 52 29.81 3.85 6.03
CA ALA A 52 30.14 3.98 7.45
C ALA A 52 29.09 4.81 8.22
N LYS A 53 28.64 5.93 7.65
CA LYS A 53 27.58 6.76 8.24
C LYS A 53 26.26 5.98 8.34
N VAL A 54 25.90 5.23 7.29
CA VAL A 54 24.70 4.39 7.28
C VAL A 54 24.77 3.27 8.33
N ARG A 55 25.92 2.60 8.46
CA ARG A 55 26.14 1.58 9.51
C ARG A 55 26.00 2.17 10.91
N GLN A 56 26.56 3.36 11.14
CA GLN A 56 26.45 4.04 12.43
C GLN A 56 24.99 4.37 12.76
N GLN A 57 24.28 5.04 11.85
CA GLN A 57 22.86 5.38 12.04
C GLN A 57 22.00 4.14 12.28
N ALA A 58 22.19 3.08 11.49
CA ALA A 58 21.45 1.83 11.66
C ALA A 58 21.73 1.21 13.03
N THR A 59 22.99 1.19 13.48
CA THR A 59 23.38 0.65 14.78
C THR A 59 22.78 1.45 15.94
N ASP A 60 22.80 2.79 15.85
CA ASP A 60 22.24 3.67 16.86
C ASP A 60 20.72 3.45 17.00
N TYR A 61 20.00 3.41 15.86
CA TYR A 61 18.57 3.14 15.87
C TYR A 61 18.25 1.74 16.39
N SER A 62 18.94 0.70 15.91
CA SER A 62 18.70 -0.68 16.33
C SER A 62 18.97 -0.89 17.81
N SER A 63 20.05 -0.33 18.34
CA SER A 63 20.35 -0.36 19.78
C SER A 63 19.20 0.28 20.57
N LYS A 64 18.76 1.48 20.17
CA LYS A 64 17.66 2.19 20.82
C LYS A 64 16.33 1.44 20.73
N ILE A 65 16.02 0.86 19.57
CA ILE A 65 14.81 0.05 19.35
C ILE A 65 14.79 -1.13 20.32
N PHE A 66 15.87 -1.92 20.39
CA PHE A 66 15.91 -3.10 21.24
C PHE A 66 15.95 -2.77 22.73
N THR A 67 16.63 -1.69 23.13
CA THR A 67 16.56 -1.18 24.51
C THR A 67 15.12 -0.82 24.88
N SER A 68 14.44 0.00 24.08
CA SER A 68 13.04 0.38 24.33
C SER A 68 12.08 -0.81 24.25
N TYR A 69 12.31 -1.76 23.33
CA TYR A 69 11.55 -2.99 23.23
C TYR A 69 11.65 -3.84 24.50
N ASN A 70 12.87 -4.07 24.98
CA ASN A 70 13.09 -4.86 26.21
C ASN A 70 12.45 -4.18 27.43
N SER A 71 12.54 -2.84 27.52
CA SER A 71 11.83 -2.07 28.55
C SER A 71 10.31 -2.22 28.44
N LEU A 72 9.74 -2.03 27.24
CA LEU A 72 8.29 -2.16 27.03
C LEU A 72 7.81 -3.57 27.35
N LYS A 73 8.50 -4.59 26.85
CA LYS A 73 8.21 -6.00 27.11
C LYS A 73 8.22 -6.29 28.61
N GLY A 74 9.27 -5.87 29.32
CA GLY A 74 9.39 -6.08 30.76
C GLY A 74 8.28 -5.41 31.57
N ILE A 75 7.84 -4.21 31.16
CA ILE A 75 6.69 -3.52 31.74
C ILE A 75 5.39 -4.31 31.49
N LEU A 76 5.15 -4.78 30.27
CA LEU A 76 3.90 -5.50 29.93
C LEU A 76 3.81 -6.85 30.62
N GLU A 77 4.90 -7.60 30.68
CA GLU A 77 4.97 -8.88 31.40
C GLU A 77 4.52 -8.74 32.86
N ARG A 78 4.69 -7.57 33.48
CA ARG A 78 4.39 -7.34 34.92
C ARG A 78 3.11 -6.54 35.15
N HIS A 79 2.77 -5.61 34.24
CA HIS A 79 1.79 -4.55 34.51
C HIS A 79 0.73 -4.38 33.45
N GLU A 80 0.66 -5.22 32.41
CA GLU A 80 -0.29 -5.03 31.30
C GLU A 80 -1.75 -4.95 31.77
N ALA A 81 -2.19 -5.80 32.71
CA ALA A 81 -3.56 -5.76 33.24
C ALA A 81 -3.85 -4.43 33.97
N THR A 82 -2.86 -3.90 34.69
CA THR A 82 -2.95 -2.60 35.36
C THR A 82 -3.01 -1.46 34.34
N ILE A 83 -2.20 -1.52 33.27
CA ILE A 83 -2.23 -0.57 32.17
C ILE A 83 -3.61 -0.56 31.51
N GLN A 84 -4.14 -1.72 31.12
CA GLN A 84 -5.46 -1.84 30.50
C GLN A 84 -6.56 -1.26 31.41
N LYS A 85 -6.56 -1.62 32.70
CA LYS A 85 -7.52 -1.11 33.69
C LYS A 85 -7.42 0.40 33.86
N ARG A 86 -6.22 0.95 34.02
CA ARG A 86 -6.02 2.40 34.22
C ARG A 86 -6.36 3.19 32.96
N TRP A 87 -5.93 2.74 31.80
CA TRP A 87 -6.20 3.40 30.52
C TRP A 87 -7.69 3.44 30.18
N THR A 88 -8.39 2.32 30.38
CA THR A 88 -9.83 2.22 30.13
C THR A 88 -10.63 3.16 31.03
N LYS A 89 -10.20 3.36 32.29
CA LYS A 89 -10.83 4.29 33.23
C LYS A 89 -10.58 5.77 32.94
N LYS A 90 -9.54 6.12 32.19
CA LYS A 90 -9.22 7.53 31.88
C LYS A 90 -10.22 8.13 30.89
N THR A 91 -10.55 9.40 31.06
CA THR A 91 -11.35 10.15 30.07
C THR A 91 -10.53 10.40 28.81
N ARG A 92 -11.20 10.74 27.70
CA ARG A 92 -10.53 11.11 26.44
C ARG A 92 -9.51 12.24 26.64
N GLN A 93 -9.85 13.27 27.42
CA GLN A 93 -8.94 14.38 27.74
C GLN A 93 -7.72 13.92 28.53
N GLN A 94 -7.89 13.06 29.54
CA GLN A 94 -6.77 12.52 30.31
C GLN A 94 -5.84 11.65 29.46
N ARG A 95 -6.39 10.83 28.57
CA ARG A 95 -5.62 10.06 27.59
C ARG A 95 -4.82 10.99 26.68
N LEU A 96 -5.45 12.05 26.18
CA LEU A 96 -4.79 13.03 25.32
C LEU A 96 -3.62 13.72 26.03
N GLN A 97 -3.77 14.09 27.32
CA GLN A 97 -2.66 14.67 28.09
C GLN A 97 -1.47 13.72 28.21
N ILE A 98 -1.72 12.42 28.43
CA ILE A 98 -0.66 11.41 28.44
C ILE A 98 0.01 11.28 27.07
N LEU A 99 -0.80 11.21 26.00
CA LEU A 99 -0.30 11.08 24.63
C LEU A 99 0.56 12.28 24.22
N LEU A 100 0.12 13.51 24.50
CA LEU A 100 0.85 14.72 24.16
C LEU A 100 2.10 14.94 25.01
N LYS A 101 2.14 14.41 26.23
CA LYS A 101 3.35 14.41 27.06
C LYS A 101 4.41 13.45 26.52
N ALA A 102 3.99 12.28 26.00
CA ALA A 102 4.89 11.29 25.41
C ALA A 102 5.23 11.58 23.93
N TRP A 103 4.35 12.26 23.21
CA TRP A 103 4.54 12.68 21.82
C TRP A 103 4.10 14.14 21.65
N PRO A 104 5.01 15.10 21.90
CA PRO A 104 4.74 16.51 21.65
C PRO A 104 4.32 16.73 20.19
N ALA A 105 3.38 17.65 19.96
CA ALA A 105 2.84 17.98 18.64
C ALA A 105 2.23 16.79 17.86
N MET A 106 1.63 15.80 18.55
CA MET A 106 0.89 14.73 17.89
C MET A 106 -0.22 15.29 16.98
N PRO A 107 -0.34 14.87 15.71
CA PRO A 107 -1.38 15.33 14.80
C PRO A 107 -2.79 15.08 15.33
N THR A 108 -3.72 16.00 15.09
CA THR A 108 -5.08 15.93 15.64
C THR A 108 -5.97 14.93 14.92
N SER A 109 -5.82 14.78 13.61
CA SER A 109 -6.72 14.06 12.71
C SER A 109 -6.26 12.63 12.39
N HIS A 110 -7.22 11.76 12.09
CA HIS A 110 -6.97 10.46 11.46
C HIS A 110 -6.28 10.64 10.10
N ARG A 111 -5.23 9.84 9.83
CA ARG A 111 -4.44 9.90 8.59
C ARG A 111 -3.93 11.32 8.26
N PRO A 112 -3.06 11.87 9.13
CA PRO A 112 -2.52 13.22 8.96
C PRO A 112 -1.62 13.34 7.72
N ASP A 113 -1.17 12.23 7.15
CA ASP A 113 -0.46 12.14 5.86
C ASP A 113 -1.36 12.55 4.69
N PHE A 114 -2.64 12.17 4.69
CA PHE A 114 -3.58 12.64 3.68
C PHE A 114 -3.92 14.12 3.83
N GLU A 115 -4.03 14.60 5.07
CA GLU A 115 -4.21 16.03 5.33
C GLU A 115 -3.00 16.83 4.83
N ALA A 116 -1.77 16.37 5.13
CA ALA A 116 -0.54 16.97 4.64
C ALA A 116 -0.47 16.94 3.11
N PHE A 117 -0.83 15.82 2.48
CA PHE A 117 -0.84 15.67 1.04
C PHE A 117 -1.77 16.69 0.35
N ARG A 118 -2.95 16.95 0.92
CA ARG A 118 -3.88 17.97 0.38
C ARG A 118 -3.41 19.40 0.60
N LYS A 119 -2.57 19.64 1.61
CA LYS A 119 -2.07 20.97 1.99
C LYS A 119 -0.83 21.40 1.22
N GLU A 120 -0.04 20.46 0.70
CA GLU A 120 1.16 20.75 -0.07
C GLU A 120 0.96 20.42 -1.54
N SER A 121 1.53 21.25 -2.41
CA SER A 121 1.76 20.93 -3.82
C SER A 121 2.85 19.85 -3.97
N LYS A 122 2.97 19.28 -5.17
CA LYS A 122 4.04 18.32 -5.48
C LYS A 122 5.41 18.99 -5.34
N GLU A 123 5.54 20.22 -5.81
CA GLU A 123 6.78 20.97 -5.83
C GLU A 123 7.23 21.34 -4.40
N GLU A 124 6.29 21.67 -3.51
CA GLU A 124 6.59 21.90 -2.09
C GLU A 124 7.08 20.62 -1.41
N ARG A 125 6.42 19.48 -1.65
CA ARG A 125 6.87 18.19 -1.10
C ARG A 125 8.27 17.83 -1.57
N GLU A 126 8.54 17.96 -2.87
CA GLU A 126 9.84 17.62 -3.46
C GLU A 126 10.97 18.53 -2.96
N ARG A 127 10.70 19.80 -2.62
CA ARG A 127 11.69 20.70 -2.01
C ARG A 127 11.98 20.39 -0.53
N GLY A 128 11.13 19.60 0.12
CA GLY A 128 11.21 19.29 1.55
C GLY A 128 9.89 19.62 2.25
N THR A 129 9.09 18.58 2.49
CA THR A 129 7.82 18.71 3.23
C THR A 129 8.05 19.24 4.64
N LYS A 130 7.14 20.11 5.12
CA LYS A 130 7.09 20.49 6.54
C LYS A 130 6.35 19.45 7.40
N PHE A 131 5.77 18.42 6.78
CA PHE A 131 4.95 17.41 7.42
C PHE A 131 5.62 16.02 7.45
N LYS A 132 6.96 15.95 7.50
CA LYS A 132 7.72 14.68 7.51
C LYS A 132 7.13 13.68 8.53
N ASP A 133 6.86 14.14 9.74
CA ASP A 133 6.28 13.34 10.83
C ASP A 133 4.91 12.74 10.47
N HIS A 134 4.06 13.48 9.75
CA HIS A 134 2.73 13.00 9.37
C HIS A 134 2.83 11.83 8.40
N PHE A 135 3.75 11.90 7.44
CA PHE A 135 3.99 10.85 6.46
C PHE A 135 4.74 9.65 7.05
N MET A 136 5.60 9.88 8.05
CA MET A 136 6.39 8.84 8.72
C MET A 136 5.54 8.02 9.70
N TRP A 137 4.63 8.66 10.45
CA TRP A 137 3.77 8.01 11.45
C TRP A 137 2.28 8.30 11.24
N PRO A 138 1.66 7.87 10.12
CA PRO A 138 0.28 8.23 9.77
C PRO A 138 -0.79 7.67 10.73
N TYR A 139 -0.40 6.77 11.63
CA TYR A 139 -1.30 6.14 12.61
C TYR A 139 -1.07 6.66 14.04
N ILE A 140 -0.11 7.56 14.25
CA ILE A 140 0.13 8.23 15.54
C ILE A 140 -0.58 9.57 15.52
N ASN A 141 -1.84 9.58 15.97
CA ASN A 141 -2.70 10.76 15.98
C ASN A 141 -3.66 10.76 17.18
N GLN A 142 -4.16 11.95 17.52
CA GLN A 142 -5.03 12.16 18.68
C GLN A 142 -6.41 11.54 18.50
N GLU A 143 -6.99 11.61 17.30
CA GLU A 143 -8.34 11.10 17.00
C GLU A 143 -8.46 9.59 17.28
N ASP A 144 -7.48 8.81 16.87
CA ASP A 144 -7.47 7.36 17.03
C ASP A 144 -6.94 6.95 18.42
N LEU A 145 -5.77 7.44 18.82
CA LEU A 145 -5.12 6.96 20.04
C LEU A 145 -5.79 7.43 21.33
N SER A 146 -6.61 8.49 21.29
CA SER A 146 -7.41 8.90 22.45
C SER A 146 -8.63 8.00 22.71
N GLN A 147 -8.96 7.11 21.77
CA GLN A 147 -9.94 6.05 21.98
C GLN A 147 -9.37 4.99 22.95
N SER A 148 -10.26 4.23 23.61
CA SER A 148 -9.84 3.29 24.65
C SER A 148 -8.99 2.13 24.10
N LYS A 149 -9.31 1.61 22.91
CA LYS A 149 -8.79 0.35 22.40
C LYS A 149 -7.54 0.45 21.51
N PRO A 150 -7.43 1.40 20.55
CA PRO A 150 -6.27 1.48 19.63
C PRO A 150 -4.91 1.57 20.35
N MET A 151 -4.80 2.41 21.38
CA MET A 151 -3.56 2.53 22.15
C MET A 151 -3.18 1.23 22.86
N LEU A 152 -4.16 0.49 23.39
CA LEU A 152 -3.91 -0.79 24.06
C LEU A 152 -3.48 -1.87 23.06
N LEU A 153 -4.10 -1.91 21.87
CA LEU A 153 -3.70 -2.81 20.78
C LEU A 153 -2.25 -2.53 20.36
N LEU A 154 -1.90 -1.25 20.19
CA LEU A 154 -0.56 -0.84 19.78
C LEU A 154 0.50 -1.21 20.82
N ILE A 155 0.23 -0.94 22.09
CA ILE A 155 1.13 -1.30 23.19
C ILE A 155 1.32 -2.83 23.24
N ASN A 156 0.22 -3.59 23.24
CA ASN A 156 0.27 -5.06 23.30
C ASN A 156 1.07 -5.63 22.12
N SER A 157 0.72 -5.25 20.88
CA SER A 157 1.38 -5.79 19.69
C SER A 157 2.88 -5.50 19.67
N ARG A 158 3.28 -4.25 19.95
CA ARG A 158 4.68 -3.82 19.90
C ARG A 158 5.52 -4.28 21.09
N GLY A 159 4.91 -4.54 22.25
CA GLY A 159 5.62 -5.05 23.43
C GLY A 159 5.72 -6.58 23.48
N ARG A 160 4.76 -7.31 22.89
CA ARG A 160 4.74 -8.79 22.88
C ARG A 160 5.46 -9.41 21.69
N ARG A 161 5.75 -8.65 20.63
CA ARG A 161 6.42 -9.14 19.41
C ARG A 161 7.70 -8.38 19.10
N PRO A 162 8.74 -9.04 18.56
CA PRO A 162 10.03 -8.42 18.33
C PRO A 162 9.94 -7.37 17.20
N PRO A 163 10.75 -6.28 17.26
CA PRO A 163 10.70 -5.19 16.28
C PRO A 163 10.82 -5.62 14.79
N PRO A 164 11.66 -6.60 14.42
CA PRO A 164 11.75 -7.12 13.05
C PRO A 164 10.42 -7.62 12.47
N ALA A 165 9.48 -8.10 13.31
CA ALA A 165 8.18 -8.57 12.84
C ALA A 165 7.32 -7.47 12.20
N PHE A 166 7.64 -6.19 12.44
CA PHE A 166 6.88 -5.05 11.93
C PHE A 166 7.58 -4.31 10.79
N ALA A 167 8.81 -4.68 10.41
CA ALA A 167 9.61 -3.91 9.45
C ALA A 167 8.88 -3.65 8.12
N ALA A 168 8.26 -4.69 7.55
CA ALA A 168 7.49 -4.56 6.31
C ALA A 168 6.22 -3.70 6.50
N ALA A 169 5.47 -3.91 7.58
CA ALA A 169 4.26 -3.16 7.87
C ALA A 169 4.54 -1.66 8.12
N ASP A 170 5.65 -1.35 8.79
CA ASP A 170 6.08 0.04 9.01
C ASP A 170 6.51 0.71 7.69
N ASN A 171 7.19 -0.04 6.80
CA ASN A 171 7.50 0.46 5.46
C ASN A 171 6.23 0.75 4.63
N ASP A 172 5.23 -0.14 4.71
CA ASP A 172 3.97 0.00 3.99
C ASP A 172 3.12 1.15 4.57
N ALA A 173 3.17 1.39 5.88
CA ALA A 173 2.52 2.54 6.50
C ALA A 173 3.02 3.87 5.90
N MET A 174 4.31 3.97 5.61
CA MET A 174 4.95 5.16 5.02
C MET A 174 4.73 5.31 3.50
N HIS A 175 3.96 4.41 2.87
CA HIS A 175 3.85 4.34 1.42
C HIS A 175 3.50 5.67 0.76
N LEU A 176 2.49 6.39 1.28
CA LEU A 176 2.07 7.68 0.73
C LEU A 176 3.22 8.70 0.72
N GLY A 177 3.96 8.82 1.82
CA GLY A 177 5.10 9.72 1.92
C GLY A 177 6.19 9.39 0.91
N ARG A 178 6.46 8.10 0.71
CA ARG A 178 7.50 7.62 -0.22
C ARG A 178 7.14 7.86 -1.68
N VAL A 179 5.91 7.50 -2.10
CA VAL A 179 5.50 7.65 -3.50
C VAL A 179 5.24 9.11 -3.90
N THR A 180 4.91 9.97 -2.93
CA THR A 180 4.73 11.41 -3.15
C THR A 180 6.00 12.22 -2.93
N LYS A 181 7.13 11.54 -2.65
CA LYS A 181 8.46 12.12 -2.36
C LYS A 181 8.50 13.06 -1.15
N ALA A 182 7.51 13.00 -0.27
CA ALA A 182 7.53 13.68 1.01
C ALA A 182 8.53 13.00 2.00
N LEU A 183 8.77 11.71 1.83
CA LEU A 183 9.82 10.97 2.53
C LEU A 183 10.90 10.56 1.52
N LEU A 184 11.93 11.39 1.41
CA LEU A 184 13.07 11.12 0.55
C LEU A 184 14.02 10.16 1.26
N ALA A 185 14.04 8.91 0.82
CA ALA A 185 15.00 7.93 1.28
C ALA A 185 16.41 8.30 0.79
N ILE A 186 17.44 8.01 1.59
CA ILE A 186 18.83 8.12 1.13
C ILE A 186 19.07 7.20 -0.07
N PHE A 187 20.09 7.50 -0.86
CA PHE A 187 20.59 6.59 -1.88
C PHE A 187 21.97 6.08 -1.47
N LEU A 188 22.10 4.76 -1.37
CA LEU A 188 23.37 4.08 -1.17
C LEU A 188 23.41 2.87 -2.12
N ASN A 189 24.33 2.92 -3.07
CA ASN A 189 24.51 1.88 -4.08
C ASN A 189 25.19 0.63 -3.49
N GLU A 190 25.02 -0.52 -4.13
CA GLU A 190 25.79 -1.76 -3.88
C GLU A 190 25.68 -2.37 -2.48
N HIS A 191 24.64 -1.99 -1.75
CA HIS A 191 24.39 -2.49 -0.41
C HIS A 191 22.94 -2.93 -0.22
N THR A 192 22.77 -3.90 0.67
CA THR A 192 21.47 -4.40 1.14
C THR A 192 21.41 -4.30 2.65
N MET A 193 20.28 -3.88 3.20
CA MET A 193 20.07 -3.80 4.64
C MET A 193 19.21 -4.96 5.14
N VAL A 194 19.73 -5.69 6.13
CA VAL A 194 19.04 -6.82 6.77
C VAL A 194 18.09 -6.31 7.82
N LEU A 195 16.80 -6.60 7.66
CA LEU A 195 15.77 -6.35 8.68
C LEU A 195 14.93 -7.61 8.94
N ASN A 196 14.66 -8.41 7.92
CA ASN A 196 13.93 -9.66 8.08
C ASN A 196 14.83 -10.75 8.67
N GLY A 197 14.29 -11.51 9.62
CA GLY A 197 14.99 -12.64 10.24
C GLY A 197 16.03 -12.27 11.30
N ALA A 198 16.25 -10.98 11.56
CA ALA A 198 17.10 -10.54 12.65
C ALA A 198 16.48 -10.92 14.01
N THR A 199 17.31 -11.39 14.94
CA THR A 199 16.89 -11.76 16.29
C THR A 199 17.46 -10.85 17.36
N ARG A 200 18.54 -10.13 17.04
CA ARG A 200 19.27 -9.25 17.96
C ARG A 200 19.51 -7.86 17.36
N ALA A 201 19.87 -6.92 18.22
CA ALA A 201 20.14 -5.54 17.85
C ALA A 201 21.30 -5.39 16.85
N GLU A 202 22.33 -6.25 16.93
CA GLU A 202 23.51 -6.17 16.07
C GLU A 202 23.24 -6.70 14.64
N GLU A 203 22.19 -7.50 14.50
CA GLU A 203 21.75 -8.08 13.21
C GLU A 203 20.73 -7.17 12.52
N TYR A 204 19.87 -6.52 13.29
CA TYR A 204 18.81 -5.66 12.78
C TYR A 204 19.41 -4.35 12.25
N GLY A 205 19.20 -4.06 10.97
CA GLY A 205 19.81 -2.92 10.30
C GLY A 205 21.22 -3.20 9.78
N LYS A 206 21.71 -4.44 9.84
CA LYS A 206 23.04 -4.80 9.33
C LYS A 206 23.15 -4.49 7.84
N LEU A 207 24.15 -3.70 7.49
CA LEU A 207 24.45 -3.34 6.11
C LEU A 207 25.41 -4.35 5.50
N VAL A 208 25.00 -4.97 4.39
CA VAL A 208 25.76 -5.99 3.67
C VAL A 208 26.12 -5.45 2.29
N ASP A 209 27.41 -5.49 1.99
CA ASP A 209 27.99 -5.13 0.69
C ASP A 209 27.82 -6.28 -0.32
N TRP A 210 27.52 -5.96 -1.58
CA TRP A 210 27.24 -6.97 -2.60
C TRP A 210 28.47 -7.80 -3.00
N ASP A 211 29.65 -7.20 -3.03
CA ASP A 211 30.90 -7.92 -3.33
C ASP A 211 31.30 -8.87 -2.19
N SER A 212 30.97 -8.48 -0.96
CA SER A 212 31.26 -9.24 0.25
C SER A 212 30.30 -10.41 0.49
N HIS A 213 29.13 -10.42 -0.15
CA HIS A 213 28.14 -11.47 0.03
C HIS A 213 27.35 -11.76 -1.27
N PRO A 214 27.54 -12.93 -1.91
CA PRO A 214 27.02 -13.21 -3.25
C PRO A 214 25.49 -13.09 -3.36
N ASP A 215 24.77 -13.45 -2.30
CA ASP A 215 23.30 -13.40 -2.32
C ASP A 215 22.71 -12.02 -1.97
N ALA A 216 23.52 -11.04 -1.55
CA ALA A 216 23.00 -9.78 -1.01
C ALA A 216 22.25 -8.95 -2.06
N PHE A 217 22.73 -8.95 -3.30
CA PHE A 217 22.03 -8.35 -4.43
C PHE A 217 20.67 -9.02 -4.68
N GLU A 218 20.65 -10.35 -4.72
CA GLU A 218 19.43 -11.13 -4.92
C GLU A 218 18.42 -10.91 -3.79
N TRP A 219 18.88 -10.81 -2.54
CA TRP A 219 17.98 -10.51 -1.40
C TRP A 219 17.28 -9.15 -1.55
N MET A 220 17.97 -8.15 -2.11
CA MET A 220 17.37 -6.85 -2.42
C MET A 220 16.41 -6.96 -3.60
N HIS A 221 16.83 -7.60 -4.69
CA HIS A 221 16.03 -7.70 -5.91
C HIS A 221 14.72 -8.46 -5.68
N THR A 222 14.79 -9.57 -4.95
CA THR A 222 13.63 -10.40 -4.54
C THR A 222 12.82 -9.79 -3.40
N ARG A 223 13.25 -8.66 -2.83
CA ARG A 223 12.68 -8.02 -1.63
C ARG A 223 12.65 -8.93 -0.39
N LYS A 224 13.53 -9.91 -0.32
CA LYS A 224 13.79 -10.69 0.90
C LYS A 224 14.36 -9.79 1.99
N GLN A 225 15.16 -8.80 1.61
CA GLN A 225 15.71 -7.75 2.46
C GLN A 225 15.47 -6.38 1.84
N PHE A 226 15.90 -5.31 2.52
CA PHE A 226 15.53 -3.94 2.19
C PHE A 226 16.66 -3.18 1.52
N LEU A 227 16.29 -2.19 0.70
CA LEU A 227 17.22 -1.15 0.27
C LEU A 227 17.66 -0.33 1.50
N PRO A 228 18.92 0.13 1.59
CA PRO A 228 19.41 0.88 2.74
C PRO A 228 18.56 2.11 3.08
N GLY A 229 18.08 2.85 2.07
CA GLY A 229 17.22 4.00 2.26
C GLY A 229 15.84 3.67 2.83
N GLU A 230 15.21 2.57 2.37
CA GLU A 230 13.97 2.08 2.96
C GLU A 230 14.21 1.60 4.40
N GLY A 231 15.31 0.87 4.61
CA GLY A 231 15.68 0.31 5.91
C GLY A 231 15.94 1.36 6.98
N LEU A 232 16.65 2.45 6.66
CA LEU A 232 16.87 3.54 7.62
C LEU A 232 15.57 4.26 8.01
N LEU A 233 14.63 4.45 7.08
CA LEU A 233 13.32 5.04 7.41
C LEU A 233 12.54 4.14 8.39
N ILE A 234 12.57 2.81 8.17
CA ILE A 234 11.94 1.84 9.07
C ILE A 234 12.56 1.92 10.47
N LEU A 235 13.90 1.94 10.56
CA LEU A 235 14.62 2.04 11.82
C LEU A 235 14.33 3.37 12.54
N GLU A 236 14.31 4.50 11.83
CA GLU A 236 13.92 5.81 12.38
C GLU A 236 12.49 5.76 12.94
N ALA A 237 11.55 5.24 12.15
CA ALA A 237 10.14 5.12 12.51
C ALA A 237 9.93 4.27 13.78
N GLN A 238 10.53 3.09 13.82
CA GLN A 238 10.44 2.18 14.96
C GLN A 238 11.14 2.75 16.19
N SER A 239 12.30 3.38 16.05
CA SER A 239 13.07 3.92 17.18
C SER A 239 12.28 4.95 17.96
N ARG A 240 11.62 5.90 17.28
CA ARG A 240 10.76 6.90 17.95
C ARG A 240 9.50 6.27 18.52
N LEU A 241 8.85 5.36 17.77
CA LEU A 241 7.63 4.68 18.20
C LEU A 241 7.85 3.91 19.52
N MET A 242 8.94 3.15 19.63
CA MET A 242 9.20 2.34 20.82
C MET A 242 9.45 3.19 22.07
N VAL A 243 10.17 4.31 21.94
CA VAL A 243 10.34 5.27 23.05
C VAL A 243 8.99 5.83 23.50
N PHE A 244 8.18 6.27 22.55
CA PHE A 244 6.84 6.78 22.83
C PHE A 244 5.98 5.80 23.63
N LEU A 245 6.00 4.51 23.27
CA LEU A 245 5.22 3.49 23.95
C LEU A 245 5.70 3.27 25.39
N VAL A 246 7.02 3.23 25.61
CA VAL A 246 7.60 3.15 26.96
C VAL A 246 7.19 4.36 27.80
N ASP A 247 7.31 5.57 27.26
CA ASP A 247 6.96 6.80 27.97
C ASP A 247 5.47 6.87 28.29
N CYS A 248 4.59 6.45 27.37
CA CYS A 248 3.17 6.30 27.64
C CYS A 248 2.89 5.33 28.79
N CYS A 249 3.53 4.15 28.79
CA CYS A 249 3.38 3.19 29.87
C CYS A 249 3.83 3.76 31.22
N ARG A 250 4.96 4.49 31.26
CA ARG A 250 5.44 5.18 32.47
C ARG A 250 4.45 6.21 32.98
N GLN A 251 3.85 7.04 32.11
CA GLN A 251 2.82 7.99 32.53
C GLN A 251 1.55 7.29 33.08
N ILE A 252 1.15 6.17 32.47
CA ILE A 252 -0.01 5.40 32.95
C ILE A 252 0.28 4.80 34.34
N LEU A 253 1.52 4.38 34.57
CA LEU A 253 2.01 3.74 35.78
C LEU A 253 2.76 4.70 36.73
N HIS A 254 2.50 6.01 36.66
CA HIS A 254 3.21 7.07 37.41
C HIS A 254 3.32 6.91 38.95
N GLU A 255 2.60 5.96 39.54
CA GLU A 255 2.69 5.62 40.98
C GLU A 255 3.78 4.57 41.28
N ILE A 256 4.28 3.90 40.25
CA ILE A 256 5.33 2.88 40.34
C ILE A 256 6.67 3.57 40.02
N PRO A 257 7.69 3.45 40.89
CA PRO A 257 9.01 4.00 40.63
C PRO A 257 9.60 3.48 39.33
N GLU A 258 10.25 4.37 38.57
CA GLU A 258 10.75 4.04 37.23
C GLU A 258 11.85 2.97 37.26
N GLU A 259 12.61 2.91 38.34
CA GLU A 259 13.70 1.94 38.54
C GLU A 259 13.18 0.53 38.81
N THR A 260 11.95 0.39 39.31
CA THR A 260 11.36 -0.90 39.70
C THR A 260 10.25 -1.37 38.75
N ILE A 261 9.76 -0.52 37.85
CA ILE A 261 8.63 -0.80 36.94
C ILE A 261 8.82 -2.03 36.03
N ALA A 262 10.06 -2.42 35.76
CA ALA A 262 10.38 -3.60 34.96
C ALA A 262 11.27 -4.60 35.72
N SER A 263 11.49 -4.40 37.02
CA SER A 263 12.36 -5.25 37.83
C SER A 263 11.61 -6.45 38.42
N ASP A 264 12.36 -7.38 38.99
CA ASP A 264 11.81 -8.61 39.59
C ASP A 264 11.05 -8.38 40.91
N VAL A 265 10.95 -7.12 41.36
CA VAL A 265 10.06 -6.71 42.46
C VAL A 265 8.60 -7.04 42.12
N TYR A 266 8.23 -6.98 40.84
CA TYR A 266 6.90 -7.36 40.38
C TYR A 266 6.96 -8.68 39.61
N PRO A 267 6.13 -9.69 39.97
CA PRO A 267 6.14 -10.97 39.30
C PRO A 267 5.56 -10.87 37.89
N VAL A 268 6.08 -11.68 36.97
CA VAL A 268 5.52 -11.86 35.63
C VAL A 268 4.10 -12.42 35.73
N GLN A 269 3.20 -11.84 34.95
CA GLN A 269 1.77 -12.15 34.87
C GLN A 269 1.43 -12.71 33.48
N PRO A 270 0.40 -13.57 33.37
CA PRO A 270 -0.10 -14.02 32.07
C PRO A 270 -0.63 -12.84 31.25
N GLU A 271 -0.58 -12.97 29.93
CA GLU A 271 -1.08 -11.95 29.01
C GLU A 271 -2.60 -11.75 29.18
N PRO A 272 -3.06 -10.54 29.57
CA PRO A 272 -4.48 -10.27 29.73
C PRO A 272 -5.18 -10.11 28.37
N GLN A 273 -6.38 -10.67 28.26
CA GLN A 273 -7.18 -10.56 27.03
C GLN A 273 -7.79 -9.15 26.88
N LEU A 274 -7.55 -8.52 25.74
CA LEU A 274 -8.32 -7.36 25.30
C LEU A 274 -9.68 -7.85 24.82
N LYS A 275 -10.77 -7.30 25.38
CA LYS A 275 -12.14 -7.64 24.95
C LYS A 275 -12.30 -7.44 23.45
N ALA A 276 -12.75 -8.48 22.76
CA ALA A 276 -13.18 -8.38 21.37
C ALA A 276 -14.52 -7.63 21.33
N ASP A 277 -14.61 -6.63 20.46
CA ASP A 277 -15.91 -6.02 20.13
C ASP A 277 -16.52 -6.89 19.04
N SER A 278 -17.18 -7.98 19.45
CA SER A 278 -18.00 -8.78 18.55
C SER A 278 -19.32 -8.07 18.30
N ASP A 279 -19.73 -7.94 17.04
CA ASP A 279 -21.09 -7.48 16.73
C ASP A 279 -22.13 -8.56 17.10
N ALA A 280 -23.41 -8.26 16.86
CA ALA A 280 -24.53 -9.17 17.13
C ALA A 280 -24.45 -10.51 16.34
N SER A 281 -23.60 -10.59 15.30
CA SER A 281 -23.34 -11.79 14.50
C SER A 281 -22.10 -12.57 14.94
N GLY A 282 -21.36 -12.08 15.95
CA GLY A 282 -20.13 -12.68 16.43
C GLY A 282 -18.88 -12.35 15.62
N PHE A 283 -18.99 -11.52 14.57
CA PHE A 283 -17.86 -11.11 13.73
C PHE A 283 -17.52 -9.62 13.93
N PRO A 284 -16.25 -9.21 13.95
CA PRO A 284 -15.94 -7.79 13.97
C PRO A 284 -16.27 -7.16 12.60
N SER A 285 -16.98 -6.03 12.60
CA SER A 285 -17.25 -5.25 11.39
C SER A 285 -15.96 -4.97 10.60
N LEU A 286 -16.00 -5.06 9.27
CA LEU A 286 -14.86 -4.74 8.39
C LEU A 286 -14.29 -3.34 8.65
N ALA A 287 -15.14 -2.38 9.00
CA ALA A 287 -14.71 -1.03 9.34
C ALA A 287 -13.88 -0.99 10.63
N ILE A 288 -14.27 -1.79 11.64
CA ILE A 288 -13.54 -1.93 12.91
C ILE A 288 -12.22 -2.67 12.66
N MET A 289 -12.24 -3.75 11.86
CA MET A 289 -11.04 -4.47 11.47
C MET A 289 -10.02 -3.55 10.79
N ALA A 290 -10.45 -2.75 9.81
CA ALA A 290 -9.61 -1.76 9.13
C ALA A 290 -9.14 -0.64 10.07
N ALA A 291 -9.95 -0.27 11.07
CA ALA A 291 -9.59 0.71 12.10
C ALA A 291 -8.49 0.27 13.02
N GLU A 292 -8.51 -0.98 13.38
CA GLU A 292 -7.60 -1.55 14.36
C GLU A 292 -6.38 -2.19 13.72
N ALA A 293 -6.43 -2.51 12.42
CA ALA A 293 -5.34 -3.17 11.69
C ALA A 293 -3.95 -2.51 11.88
N PRO A 294 -3.80 -1.17 11.81
CA PRO A 294 -2.48 -0.53 12.00
C PRO A 294 -1.90 -0.67 13.41
N TYR A 295 -2.74 -1.00 14.39
CA TYR A 295 -2.36 -1.13 15.80
C TYR A 295 -2.19 -2.59 16.23
N ARG A 296 -2.51 -3.54 15.35
CA ARG A 296 -2.36 -4.97 15.61
C ARG A 296 -1.05 -5.50 15.06
N LEU A 297 -0.80 -6.78 15.35
CA LEU A 297 0.24 -7.53 14.67
C LEU A 297 -0.06 -7.54 13.16
N PRO A 298 0.98 -7.46 12.30
CA PRO A 298 0.83 -7.68 10.88
C PRO A 298 0.11 -9.01 10.61
N ALA A 299 -0.85 -8.98 9.70
CA ALA A 299 -1.67 -10.15 9.41
C ALA A 299 -0.81 -11.29 8.84
N GLU A 300 -0.96 -12.47 9.41
CA GLU A 300 -0.38 -13.70 8.87
C GLU A 300 -1.26 -14.26 7.76
N LEU A 301 -0.66 -15.05 6.87
CA LEU A 301 -1.38 -15.71 5.78
C LEU A 301 -2.27 -16.83 6.33
N ASP A 302 -3.58 -16.58 6.36
CA ASP A 302 -4.59 -17.58 6.71
C ASP A 302 -5.29 -18.10 5.44
N LEU A 303 -4.76 -19.18 4.87
CA LEU A 303 -5.32 -19.79 3.67
C LEU A 303 -6.68 -20.43 3.91
N SER A 304 -6.99 -20.87 5.13
CA SER A 304 -8.29 -21.45 5.46
C SER A 304 -9.39 -20.40 5.36
N ARG A 305 -9.18 -19.27 6.04
CA ARG A 305 -10.09 -18.13 5.97
C ARG A 305 -10.19 -17.58 4.55
N LEU A 306 -9.08 -17.42 3.84
CA LEU A 306 -9.10 -16.94 2.45
C LEU A 306 -9.90 -17.87 1.54
N THR A 307 -9.71 -19.18 1.65
CA THR A 307 -10.47 -20.17 0.87
C THR A 307 -11.96 -20.08 1.18
N SER A 308 -12.34 -20.01 2.46
CA SER A 308 -13.73 -19.86 2.88
C SER A 308 -14.38 -18.56 2.37
N CYS A 309 -13.67 -17.42 2.46
CA CYS A 309 -14.16 -16.15 1.93
C CYS A 309 -14.31 -16.18 0.41
N LEU A 310 -13.36 -16.76 -0.31
CA LEU A 310 -13.41 -16.88 -1.77
C LEU A 310 -14.56 -17.80 -2.21
N GLU A 311 -14.77 -18.91 -1.51
CA GLU A 311 -15.90 -19.80 -1.80
C GLU A 311 -17.23 -19.09 -1.59
N ALA A 312 -17.43 -18.42 -0.45
CA ALA A 312 -18.65 -17.66 -0.19
C ALA A 312 -18.90 -16.57 -1.24
N ARG A 313 -17.85 -15.87 -1.67
CA ARG A 313 -17.94 -14.85 -2.74
C ARG A 313 -18.24 -15.47 -4.10
N LYS A 314 -17.64 -16.62 -4.42
CA LYS A 314 -17.90 -17.36 -5.65
C LYS A 314 -19.36 -17.81 -5.72
N LEU A 315 -19.87 -18.45 -4.67
CA LEU A 315 -21.28 -18.86 -4.58
C LEU A 315 -22.24 -17.67 -4.76
N ALA A 316 -21.96 -16.54 -4.09
CA ALA A 316 -22.76 -15.33 -4.28
C ALA A 316 -22.70 -14.78 -5.72
N ALA A 317 -21.58 -14.96 -6.42
CA ALA A 317 -21.47 -14.58 -7.83
C ALA A 317 -22.21 -15.55 -8.76
N GLU A 318 -22.25 -16.85 -8.43
CA GLU A 318 -23.07 -17.84 -9.14
C GLU A 318 -24.56 -17.50 -9.00
N ASP A 319 -25.01 -17.24 -7.77
CA ASP A 319 -26.38 -16.80 -7.47
C ASP A 319 -26.75 -15.50 -8.20
N HIS A 320 -25.82 -14.54 -8.29
CA HIS A 320 -26.02 -13.32 -9.06
C HIS A 320 -26.25 -13.59 -10.55
N VAL A 321 -25.43 -14.45 -11.17
CA VAL A 321 -25.57 -14.83 -12.58
C VAL A 321 -26.89 -15.59 -12.82
N TRP A 322 -27.27 -16.50 -11.94
CA TRP A 322 -28.57 -17.19 -12.03
C TRP A 322 -29.74 -16.23 -11.91
N SER A 323 -29.71 -15.32 -10.95
CA SER A 323 -30.78 -14.33 -10.73
C SER A 323 -30.94 -13.40 -11.93
N LEU A 324 -29.84 -12.99 -12.59
CA LEU A 324 -29.92 -12.21 -13.83
C LEU A 324 -30.58 -12.96 -14.99
N ARG A 325 -30.55 -14.29 -15.01
CA ARG A 325 -31.15 -15.12 -16.07
C ARG A 325 -32.62 -15.45 -15.78
N GLU A 326 -32.93 -15.75 -14.52
CA GLU A 326 -34.20 -16.37 -14.13
C GLU A 326 -35.20 -15.39 -13.50
N ASP A 327 -34.75 -14.25 -12.96
CA ASP A 327 -35.60 -13.26 -12.29
C ASP A 327 -35.65 -11.93 -13.09
N PRO A 328 -36.75 -11.67 -13.83
CA PRO A 328 -36.92 -10.43 -14.58
C PRO A 328 -36.94 -9.17 -13.70
N ALA A 329 -37.42 -9.26 -12.46
CA ALA A 329 -37.44 -8.12 -11.54
C ALA A 329 -36.03 -7.79 -11.08
N TYR A 330 -35.26 -8.81 -10.68
CA TYR A 330 -33.85 -8.66 -10.33
C TYR A 330 -33.03 -8.07 -11.48
N PHE A 331 -33.19 -8.60 -12.69
CA PHE A 331 -32.54 -8.07 -13.89
C PHE A 331 -32.87 -6.58 -14.10
N ALA A 332 -34.16 -6.23 -14.01
CA ALA A 332 -34.60 -4.84 -14.21
C ALA A 332 -34.01 -3.90 -13.16
N ASP A 333 -33.91 -4.33 -11.91
CA ASP A 333 -33.33 -3.53 -10.84
C ASP A 333 -31.81 -3.36 -11.01
N GLN A 334 -31.07 -4.42 -11.34
CA GLN A 334 -29.63 -4.33 -11.64
C GLN A 334 -29.36 -3.43 -12.86
N PHE A 335 -30.18 -3.56 -13.90
CA PHE A 335 -30.08 -2.72 -15.09
C PHE A 335 -30.25 -1.23 -14.74
N ARG A 336 -31.27 -0.89 -13.93
CA ARG A 336 -31.51 0.50 -13.50
C ARG A 336 -30.37 1.02 -12.63
N GLU A 337 -29.89 0.22 -11.69
CA GLU A 337 -28.79 0.59 -10.81
C GLU A 337 -27.53 0.93 -11.62
N ILE A 338 -27.15 0.08 -12.57
CA ILE A 338 -26.01 0.34 -13.46
C ILE A 338 -26.28 1.57 -14.31
N GLN A 339 -27.46 1.71 -14.90
CA GLN A 339 -27.86 2.87 -15.70
C GLN A 339 -27.69 4.17 -14.90
N ASP A 340 -28.15 4.20 -13.65
CA ASP A 340 -28.04 5.37 -12.78
C ASP A 340 -26.59 5.73 -12.45
N HIS A 341 -25.67 4.78 -12.47
CA HIS A 341 -24.26 5.03 -12.22
C HIS A 341 -23.44 5.33 -13.48
N ARG A 342 -24.09 5.44 -14.64
CA ARG A 342 -23.43 5.76 -15.90
C ARG A 342 -23.15 7.25 -16.08
N GLN A 343 -22.00 7.56 -16.67
CA GLN A 343 -21.58 8.93 -16.97
C GLN A 343 -22.51 9.65 -17.96
N GLU A 344 -23.21 8.91 -18.82
CA GLU A 344 -24.27 9.45 -19.69
C GLU A 344 -25.41 10.14 -18.92
N MET A 345 -25.60 9.83 -17.62
CA MET A 345 -26.61 10.44 -16.78
C MET A 345 -26.22 11.83 -16.26
N LEU A 346 -24.98 12.28 -16.47
CA LEU A 346 -24.53 13.62 -16.10
C LEU A 346 -24.96 14.67 -17.13
N PRO A 347 -25.44 15.85 -16.70
CA PRO A 347 -25.62 16.98 -17.59
C PRO A 347 -24.26 17.57 -18.01
N ASP A 348 -24.19 18.18 -19.19
CA ASP A 348 -22.98 18.91 -19.58
C ASP A 348 -22.84 20.26 -18.88
N THR A 349 -21.74 20.96 -19.18
CA THR A 349 -21.49 22.34 -18.80
C THR A 349 -22.59 23.32 -19.22
N GLN A 350 -23.47 22.96 -20.17
CA GLN A 350 -24.65 23.75 -20.58
C GLN A 350 -25.96 23.22 -19.97
N GLY A 351 -25.90 22.24 -19.07
CA GLY A 351 -27.08 21.64 -18.46
C GLY A 351 -27.86 20.69 -19.37
N LYS A 352 -27.37 20.37 -20.57
CA LYS A 352 -28.08 19.51 -21.52
C LYS A 352 -27.89 18.03 -21.17
N PRO A 353 -28.81 17.13 -21.56
CA PRO A 353 -28.66 15.68 -21.41
C PRO A 353 -27.75 15.08 -22.49
N HIS A 354 -27.12 13.94 -22.19
CA HIS A 354 -26.24 13.26 -23.16
C HIS A 354 -27.05 12.73 -24.37
N PRO A 355 -26.54 12.79 -25.62
CA PRO A 355 -27.29 12.33 -26.80
C PRO A 355 -27.82 10.90 -26.70
N ALA A 356 -27.08 9.99 -26.06
CA ALA A 356 -27.50 8.59 -25.86
C ALA A 356 -28.71 8.42 -24.92
N THR A 357 -29.08 9.44 -24.14
CA THR A 357 -30.30 9.40 -23.30
C THR A 357 -31.55 9.88 -24.06
N GLN A 358 -31.40 10.36 -25.30
CA GLN A 358 -32.54 10.76 -26.13
C GLN A 358 -33.33 9.53 -26.58
N LYS A 359 -34.66 9.66 -26.67
CA LYS A 359 -35.57 8.55 -27.03
C LYS A 359 -35.15 7.80 -28.31
N LEU A 360 -34.65 8.52 -29.32
CA LEU A 360 -34.24 7.92 -30.60
C LEU A 360 -32.92 7.14 -30.52
N ARG A 361 -32.11 7.35 -29.47
CA ARG A 361 -30.78 6.75 -29.30
C ARG A 361 -30.66 5.90 -28.03
N VAL A 362 -31.75 5.76 -27.27
CA VAL A 362 -31.80 5.06 -25.98
C VAL A 362 -31.34 3.60 -26.06
N ASN A 363 -31.56 2.94 -27.19
CA ASN A 363 -31.09 1.58 -27.44
C ASN A 363 -29.55 1.46 -27.33
N THR A 364 -28.81 2.52 -27.66
CA THR A 364 -27.35 2.55 -27.50
C THR A 364 -26.95 2.53 -26.03
N LEU A 365 -27.65 3.31 -25.20
CA LEU A 365 -27.45 3.31 -23.76
C LEU A 365 -27.80 1.94 -23.17
N TRP A 366 -28.94 1.37 -23.59
CA TRP A 366 -29.37 0.05 -23.13
C TRP A 366 -28.36 -1.05 -23.49
N ALA A 367 -27.87 -1.08 -24.73
CA ALA A 367 -26.85 -2.03 -25.15
C ALA A 367 -25.59 -1.92 -24.29
N ARG A 368 -25.14 -0.70 -23.96
CA ARG A 368 -23.98 -0.47 -23.09
C ARG A 368 -24.23 -0.93 -21.65
N VAL A 369 -25.40 -0.63 -21.09
CA VAL A 369 -25.78 -1.07 -19.73
C VAL A 369 -25.83 -2.60 -19.67
N THR A 370 -26.53 -3.24 -20.61
CA THR A 370 -26.62 -4.71 -20.69
C THR A 370 -25.25 -5.35 -20.87
N PHE A 371 -24.40 -4.79 -21.75
CA PHE A 371 -23.05 -5.30 -21.95
C PHE A 371 -22.23 -5.23 -20.65
N SER A 372 -22.19 -4.06 -19.98
CA SER A 372 -21.48 -3.91 -18.71
C SER A 372 -22.00 -4.89 -17.66
N MET A 373 -23.33 -4.98 -17.49
CA MET A 373 -23.96 -5.86 -16.51
C MET A 373 -23.56 -7.33 -16.71
N LEU A 374 -23.66 -7.84 -17.95
CA LEU A 374 -23.34 -9.23 -18.24
C LEU A 374 -21.84 -9.48 -18.13
N MET A 375 -21.01 -8.61 -18.72
CA MET A 375 -19.55 -8.75 -18.66
C MET A 375 -19.04 -8.75 -17.23
N ASP A 376 -19.49 -7.81 -16.40
CA ASP A 376 -19.08 -7.71 -15.01
C ASP A 376 -19.51 -8.94 -14.20
N ALA A 377 -20.74 -9.43 -14.40
CA ALA A 377 -21.26 -10.60 -13.70
C ALA A 377 -20.43 -11.86 -13.98
N TYR A 378 -20.20 -12.21 -15.27
CA TYR A 378 -19.41 -13.39 -15.62
C TYR A 378 -17.93 -13.21 -15.30
N ALA A 379 -17.34 -12.04 -15.57
CA ALA A 379 -15.93 -11.80 -15.26
C ALA A 379 -15.65 -11.94 -13.76
N ASN A 380 -16.56 -11.44 -12.91
CA ASN A 380 -16.46 -11.60 -11.46
C ASN A 380 -16.56 -13.08 -11.04
N LEU A 381 -17.50 -13.84 -11.60
CA LEU A 381 -17.64 -15.28 -11.31
C LEU A 381 -16.38 -16.08 -11.71
N GLU A 382 -15.89 -15.88 -12.94
CA GLU A 382 -14.69 -16.57 -13.44
C GLU A 382 -13.46 -16.22 -12.59
N THR A 383 -13.31 -14.93 -12.25
CA THR A 383 -12.20 -14.46 -11.40
C THR A 383 -12.24 -15.09 -10.02
N LEU A 384 -13.41 -15.13 -9.38
CA LEU A 384 -13.57 -15.72 -8.04
C LEU A 384 -13.38 -17.23 -8.06
N THR A 385 -13.84 -17.90 -9.11
CA THR A 385 -13.64 -19.34 -9.32
C THR A 385 -12.15 -19.67 -9.43
N GLU A 386 -11.41 -18.93 -10.25
CA GLU A 386 -9.97 -19.12 -10.42
C GLU A 386 -9.19 -18.82 -9.14
N LEU A 387 -9.53 -17.74 -8.43
CA LEU A 387 -8.91 -17.41 -7.14
C LEU A 387 -9.18 -18.49 -6.09
N HIS A 388 -10.42 -18.99 -6.00
CA HIS A 388 -10.76 -20.06 -5.08
C HIS A 388 -9.98 -21.33 -5.39
N ARG A 389 -9.89 -21.73 -6.66
CA ARG A 389 -9.09 -22.89 -7.10
C ARG A 389 -7.61 -22.74 -6.74
N GLN A 390 -7.04 -21.55 -6.95
CA GLN A 390 -5.64 -21.27 -6.57
C GLN A 390 -5.44 -21.31 -5.04
N ALA A 391 -6.38 -20.79 -4.26
CA ALA A 391 -6.33 -20.84 -2.79
C ALA A 391 -6.41 -22.28 -2.24
N GLN A 392 -7.25 -23.13 -2.84
CA GLN A 392 -7.30 -24.56 -2.52
C GLN A 392 -5.99 -25.28 -2.84
N ASN A 393 -5.43 -25.01 -4.03
CA ASN A 393 -4.14 -25.56 -4.43
C ASN A 393 -3.01 -25.12 -3.48
N LEU A 394 -3.00 -23.85 -3.08
CA LEU A 394 -2.05 -23.35 -2.08
C LEU A 394 -2.20 -24.03 -0.73
N SER A 395 -3.44 -24.24 -0.28
CA SER A 395 -3.71 -24.94 0.98
C SER A 395 -3.19 -26.39 0.93
N ALA A 396 -3.34 -27.07 -0.21
CA ALA A 396 -2.79 -28.40 -0.43
C ALA A 396 -1.25 -28.40 -0.46
N MET A 397 -0.64 -27.42 -1.14
CA MET A 397 0.82 -27.28 -1.19
C MET A 397 1.42 -26.93 0.18
N GLN A 398 0.77 -26.08 0.97
CA GLN A 398 1.21 -25.74 2.32
C GLN A 398 1.26 -26.99 3.20
N LYS A 399 0.25 -27.88 3.09
CA LYS A 399 0.27 -29.18 3.78
C LYS A 399 1.35 -30.12 3.24
N LYS A 400 1.53 -30.18 1.91
CA LYS A 400 2.57 -31.00 1.26
C LYS A 400 3.97 -30.63 1.75
N PHE A 401 4.25 -29.34 1.88
CA PHE A 401 5.56 -28.79 2.22
C PHE A 401 5.69 -28.31 3.68
N GLU A 402 4.77 -28.69 4.57
CA GLU A 402 4.68 -28.17 5.95
C GLU A 402 6.02 -28.25 6.71
N LYS A 403 6.76 -29.35 6.53
CA LYS A 403 8.05 -29.57 7.20
C LYS A 403 9.22 -28.76 6.62
N GLU A 404 9.08 -28.34 5.36
CA GLU A 404 10.11 -27.60 4.61
C GLU A 404 9.93 -26.08 4.73
N ILE A 405 8.71 -25.61 4.99
CA ILE A 405 8.40 -24.19 5.17
C ILE A 405 8.93 -23.73 6.53
N GLN A 406 10.10 -23.09 6.52
CA GLN A 406 10.74 -22.51 7.70
C GLN A 406 11.13 -21.06 7.41
N ALA A 407 10.96 -20.15 8.38
CA ALA A 407 11.26 -18.73 8.19
C ALA A 407 12.72 -18.43 7.82
N THR A 408 13.63 -19.35 8.16
CA THR A 408 15.07 -19.23 7.92
C THR A 408 15.54 -19.87 6.60
N ARG A 409 14.64 -20.55 5.87
CA ARG A 409 14.95 -21.26 4.63
C ARG A 409 14.13 -20.70 3.47
N GLU A 410 14.60 -20.96 2.26
CA GLU A 410 13.83 -20.62 1.08
C GLU A 410 12.61 -21.53 0.97
N LEU A 411 11.52 -20.96 0.47
CA LEU A 411 10.31 -21.75 0.23
C LEU A 411 10.58 -22.75 -0.90
N PRO A 412 10.00 -23.96 -0.84
CA PRO A 412 10.05 -24.89 -1.96
C PRO A 412 9.57 -24.20 -3.24
N LYS A 413 10.33 -24.37 -4.33
CA LYS A 413 10.13 -23.62 -5.59
C LYS A 413 8.69 -23.74 -6.10
N GLU A 414 8.10 -24.93 -6.04
CA GLU A 414 6.70 -25.18 -6.43
C GLU A 414 5.72 -24.33 -5.63
N TYR A 415 5.89 -24.28 -4.31
CA TYR A 415 5.05 -23.50 -3.41
C TYR A 415 5.24 -22.00 -3.61
N MET A 416 6.48 -21.55 -3.78
CA MET A 416 6.79 -20.14 -4.07
C MET A 416 6.11 -19.68 -5.37
N VAL A 417 6.21 -20.46 -6.45
CA VAL A 417 5.58 -20.13 -7.74
C VAL A 417 4.06 -20.05 -7.60
N ALA A 418 3.44 -21.00 -6.89
CA ALA A 418 2.00 -20.98 -6.64
C ALA A 418 1.58 -19.74 -5.82
N LEU A 419 2.36 -19.35 -4.81
CA LEU A 419 2.10 -18.16 -3.99
C LEU A 419 2.19 -16.88 -4.83
N LEU A 420 3.24 -16.77 -5.66
CA LEU A 420 3.42 -15.61 -6.53
C LEU A 420 2.31 -15.51 -7.58
N ARG A 421 1.89 -16.64 -8.16
CA ARG A 421 0.75 -16.68 -9.08
C ARG A 421 -0.54 -16.22 -8.39
N PHE A 422 -0.85 -16.76 -7.22
CA PHE A 422 -2.03 -16.36 -6.46
C PHE A 422 -2.03 -14.88 -6.11
N ARG A 423 -0.88 -14.37 -5.63
CA ARG A 423 -0.70 -12.95 -5.36
C ARG A 423 -0.93 -12.09 -6.60
N TYR A 424 -0.38 -12.48 -7.75
CA TYR A 424 -0.58 -11.77 -9.01
C TYR A 424 -2.07 -11.72 -9.39
N TYR A 425 -2.77 -12.86 -9.37
CA TYR A 425 -4.19 -12.90 -9.73
C TYR A 425 -5.05 -12.09 -8.75
N LEU A 426 -4.77 -12.14 -7.44
CA LEU A 426 -5.43 -11.30 -6.44
C LEU A 426 -5.25 -9.81 -6.74
N GLN A 427 -4.04 -9.40 -7.12
CA GLN A 427 -3.75 -8.02 -7.48
C GLN A 427 -4.44 -7.60 -8.78
N GLN A 428 -4.54 -8.47 -9.78
CA GLN A 428 -5.28 -8.15 -11.00
C GLN A 428 -6.79 -8.07 -10.74
N ALA A 429 -7.33 -9.01 -9.96
CA ALA A 429 -8.74 -9.07 -9.61
C ALA A 429 -9.22 -7.82 -8.86
N SER A 430 -8.36 -7.18 -8.07
CA SER A 430 -8.72 -5.94 -7.37
C SER A 430 -8.75 -4.69 -8.25
N LYS A 431 -8.04 -4.68 -9.39
CA LYS A 431 -7.95 -3.49 -10.25
C LYS A 431 -9.28 -3.11 -10.89
N ALA A 432 -9.99 -4.08 -11.46
CA ALA A 432 -11.23 -3.78 -12.20
C ALA A 432 -12.31 -3.14 -11.31
N PRO A 433 -12.62 -3.66 -10.10
CA PRO A 433 -13.52 -2.98 -9.18
C PRO A 433 -13.05 -1.57 -8.77
N LEU A 434 -11.74 -1.38 -8.59
CA LEU A 434 -11.19 -0.06 -8.26
C LEU A 434 -11.36 0.94 -9.41
N GLU A 435 -11.09 0.53 -10.65
CA GLU A 435 -11.32 1.38 -11.83
C GLU A 435 -12.81 1.67 -12.05
N ASN A 436 -13.68 0.66 -11.88
CA ASN A 436 -15.12 0.85 -11.96
C ASN A 436 -15.60 1.86 -10.91
N LEU A 437 -15.10 1.78 -9.67
CA LEU A 437 -15.44 2.75 -8.63
C LEU A 437 -15.01 4.18 -9.03
N LYS A 438 -13.80 4.36 -9.58
CA LYS A 438 -13.32 5.67 -10.04
C LYS A 438 -14.21 6.27 -11.14
N ILE A 439 -14.71 5.44 -12.05
CA ILE A 439 -15.53 5.87 -13.19
C ILE A 439 -16.97 6.15 -12.76
N SER A 440 -17.55 5.26 -11.95
CA SER A 440 -18.97 5.30 -11.57
C SER A 440 -19.27 6.31 -10.46
N VAL A 441 -18.32 6.60 -9.57
CA VAL A 441 -18.58 7.49 -8.42
C VAL A 441 -19.00 8.89 -8.86
N THR A 442 -18.40 9.45 -9.90
CA THR A 442 -18.70 10.81 -10.38
C THR A 442 -20.14 10.95 -10.90
N ALA A 443 -20.71 9.86 -11.41
CA ALA A 443 -22.06 9.82 -11.97
C ALA A 443 -23.10 9.22 -11.01
N SER A 444 -22.65 8.69 -9.87
CA SER A 444 -23.54 8.14 -8.84
C SER A 444 -24.54 9.20 -8.36
N PRO A 445 -25.82 8.83 -8.13
CA PRO A 445 -26.86 9.80 -7.80
C PRO A 445 -26.50 10.82 -6.69
N PRO A 446 -25.85 10.43 -5.57
CA PRO A 446 -25.46 11.38 -4.51
C PRO A 446 -24.38 12.38 -4.95
N MET A 447 -23.54 12.01 -5.92
CA MET A 447 -22.37 12.77 -6.34
C MET A 447 -22.62 13.64 -7.57
N ARG A 448 -23.66 13.36 -8.38
CA ARG A 448 -23.97 14.06 -9.64
C ARG A 448 -23.96 15.59 -9.53
N LYS A 449 -24.33 16.15 -8.38
CA LYS A 449 -24.36 17.60 -8.15
C LYS A 449 -22.98 18.27 -8.20
N PHE A 450 -21.91 17.51 -7.95
CA PHE A 450 -20.53 18.01 -7.92
C PHE A 450 -19.81 17.90 -9.26
N PHE A 451 -20.36 17.17 -10.23
CA PHE A 451 -19.71 16.87 -11.51
C PHE A 451 -20.56 17.31 -12.69
N VAL A 452 -19.90 17.56 -13.81
CA VAL A 452 -20.50 17.84 -15.12
C VAL A 452 -19.69 17.15 -16.20
N ARG A 453 -20.31 16.87 -17.35
CA ARG A 453 -19.57 16.42 -18.53
C ARG A 453 -19.19 17.59 -19.44
N ASP A 454 -18.14 17.43 -20.22
CA ASP A 454 -17.94 18.31 -21.37
C ASP A 454 -19.00 18.01 -22.45
N PRO A 455 -19.42 19.01 -23.23
CA PRO A 455 -20.20 18.77 -24.42
C PRO A 455 -19.45 17.81 -25.34
N PRO A 456 -20.12 16.82 -25.96
CA PRO A 456 -19.44 15.91 -26.85
C PRO A 456 -18.90 16.69 -28.06
N PRO A 457 -17.67 16.42 -28.54
CA PRO A 457 -17.08 17.13 -29.67
C PRO A 457 -17.91 17.01 -30.96
N ASP A 458 -18.68 15.92 -31.10
CA ASP A 458 -19.65 15.69 -32.17
C ASP A 458 -20.75 14.72 -31.70
N SER A 459 -21.78 14.47 -32.51
CA SER A 459 -22.90 13.60 -32.13
C SER A 459 -22.59 12.10 -32.16
N GLU A 460 -21.46 11.69 -32.72
CA GLU A 460 -21.10 10.29 -32.99
C GLU A 460 -20.02 9.78 -32.02
N THR A 461 -19.31 10.68 -31.36
CA THR A 461 -18.28 10.35 -30.38
C THR A 461 -18.86 9.67 -29.14
N THR A 462 -18.19 8.61 -28.69
CA THR A 462 -18.54 7.87 -27.48
C THR A 462 -17.76 8.36 -26.26
N LYS A 463 -16.84 9.31 -26.44
CA LYS A 463 -15.94 9.79 -25.40
C LYS A 463 -16.69 10.74 -24.46
N ILE A 464 -16.66 10.44 -23.17
CA ILE A 464 -17.19 11.30 -22.12
C ILE A 464 -16.01 11.83 -21.31
N LEU A 465 -15.93 13.15 -21.19
CA LEU A 465 -14.98 13.83 -20.32
C LEU A 465 -15.76 14.44 -19.17
N ILE A 466 -15.33 14.18 -17.94
CA ILE A 466 -15.97 14.69 -16.73
C ILE A 466 -15.07 15.74 -16.09
N ARG A 467 -15.69 16.78 -15.53
CA ARG A 467 -15.03 17.80 -14.74
C ARG A 467 -15.81 18.09 -13.47
N SER A 468 -15.10 18.52 -12.43
CA SER A 468 -15.70 19.10 -11.24
C SER A 468 -16.44 20.39 -11.59
N ARG A 469 -17.62 20.59 -11.00
CA ARG A 469 -18.44 21.78 -11.22
C ARG A 469 -17.81 22.97 -10.48
N ALA A 470 -17.52 24.05 -11.21
CA ALA A 470 -16.98 25.27 -10.63
C ALA A 470 -17.92 25.89 -9.59
N GLY A 471 -17.37 26.37 -8.47
CA GLY A 471 -18.12 27.06 -7.41
C GLY A 471 -18.93 26.17 -6.46
N VAL A 472 -18.98 24.86 -6.68
CA VAL A 472 -19.54 23.90 -5.72
C VAL A 472 -18.38 23.26 -4.97
N GLN A 473 -18.09 23.76 -3.77
CA GLN A 473 -17.22 22.99 -2.87
C GLN A 473 -17.93 21.67 -2.58
N ALA A 474 -17.29 20.55 -2.93
CA ALA A 474 -17.59 19.31 -2.27
C ALA A 474 -17.18 19.48 -0.81
N GLY A 475 -18.06 20.06 0.01
CA GLY A 475 -17.97 19.86 1.45
C GLY A 475 -17.90 18.35 1.67
N ASP A 476 -16.90 17.90 2.42
CA ASP A 476 -16.53 16.49 2.62
C ASP A 476 -17.76 15.55 2.52
N PRO A 477 -18.01 14.95 1.34
CA PRO A 477 -19.28 14.27 1.09
C PRO A 477 -19.41 12.95 1.88
N PHE A 478 -18.37 12.58 2.65
CA PHE A 478 -18.30 11.37 3.46
C PHE A 478 -18.75 11.58 4.93
N HIS A 479 -19.43 12.68 5.24
CA HIS A 479 -19.99 12.93 6.59
C HIS A 479 -21.24 12.10 6.95
N VAL A 480 -21.69 11.18 6.09
CA VAL A 480 -22.77 10.22 6.41
C VAL A 480 -22.14 8.87 6.75
N HIS A 481 -22.02 8.59 8.06
CA HIS A 481 -21.53 7.31 8.62
C HIS A 481 -20.25 6.74 8.01
N ARG A 482 -19.11 7.45 8.10
CA ARG A 482 -17.76 7.02 7.70
C ARG A 482 -17.59 5.49 7.48
N PRO A 483 -17.84 4.96 6.28
CA PRO A 483 -17.27 3.70 5.86
C PRO A 483 -15.90 4.05 5.33
N ARG A 484 -14.84 3.49 5.94
CA ARG A 484 -13.47 3.65 5.46
C ARG A 484 -13.35 3.11 4.03
N ILE A 485 -13.39 4.00 3.04
CA ILE A 485 -13.02 3.69 1.67
C ILE A 485 -11.81 4.56 1.34
N HIS A 486 -10.66 3.91 1.19
CA HIS A 486 -9.43 4.54 0.72
C HIS A 486 -9.49 4.71 -0.79
N GLY A 487 -9.56 5.97 -1.23
CA GLY A 487 -9.45 6.34 -2.65
C GLY A 487 -8.76 7.68 -2.74
N VAL A 488 -7.62 7.70 -3.44
CA VAL A 488 -6.84 8.90 -3.74
C VAL A 488 -7.56 9.67 -4.84
N GLU A 489 -7.83 10.94 -4.57
CA GLU A 489 -8.29 11.93 -5.54
C GLU A 489 -7.17 12.20 -6.56
N MET A 490 -7.50 12.13 -7.85
CA MET A 490 -6.55 12.33 -8.96
C MET A 490 -7.16 13.30 -9.96
N ASP A 491 -6.83 14.58 -9.83
CA ASP A 491 -6.93 15.55 -10.92
C ASP A 491 -5.55 15.64 -11.60
N GLY A 492 -5.42 15.06 -12.79
CA GLY A 492 -4.19 15.09 -13.59
C GLY A 492 -4.13 13.94 -14.62
N PRO A 493 -3.46 14.11 -15.77
CA PRO A 493 -3.56 13.21 -16.92
C PRO A 493 -3.12 11.79 -16.55
N CYS A 494 -3.91 10.82 -17.03
CA CYS A 494 -3.75 9.38 -16.80
C CYS A 494 -2.30 8.91 -16.96
N ILE A 495 -1.63 8.67 -15.83
CA ILE A 495 -0.39 7.90 -15.78
C ILE A 495 -0.78 6.45 -15.53
N HIS A 496 -0.55 5.58 -16.52
CA HIS A 496 -0.72 4.14 -16.38
C HIS A 496 0.18 3.61 -15.25
N PHE A 497 -0.44 3.09 -14.19
CA PHE A 497 0.25 2.42 -13.09
C PHE A 497 0.59 0.98 -13.49
N HIS A 498 1.86 0.73 -13.85
CA HIS A 498 2.39 -0.63 -13.91
C HIS A 498 2.66 -1.15 -12.48
N PRO A 499 2.12 -2.32 -12.09
CA PRO A 499 2.35 -2.89 -10.76
C PRO A 499 3.65 -3.69 -10.73
N PHE A 500 4.76 -3.14 -11.22
CA PHE A 500 6.12 -3.57 -10.88
C PHE A 500 6.99 -2.31 -11.05
N ASN A 501 7.71 -1.92 -9.98
CA ASN A 501 8.54 -0.71 -9.85
C ASN A 501 7.86 0.62 -9.42
N GLY A 502 6.80 0.55 -8.60
CA GLY A 502 6.09 1.74 -8.05
C GLY A 502 6.70 2.43 -6.82
N ALA A 503 8.01 2.53 -6.73
CA ALA A 503 8.67 3.47 -5.82
C ALA A 503 9.80 4.13 -6.63
N GLY A 504 10.13 5.40 -6.35
CA GLY A 504 11.32 6.06 -6.89
C GLY A 504 12.59 5.32 -6.46
N ARG A 505 12.81 4.17 -7.07
CA ARG A 505 13.89 3.24 -6.84
C ARG A 505 14.95 3.59 -7.86
N TYR A 506 15.81 4.49 -7.45
CA TYR A 506 17.09 4.65 -8.08
C TYR A 506 17.84 3.34 -7.87
N ILE A 507 18.11 2.59 -8.93
CA ILE A 507 18.96 1.40 -8.91
C ILE A 507 19.78 1.46 -10.20
N ILE A 508 21.11 1.46 -10.07
CA ILE A 508 22.01 1.32 -11.21
C ILE A 508 22.16 -0.17 -11.47
N HIS A 509 21.77 -0.63 -12.65
CA HIS A 509 21.86 -2.05 -13.02
C HIS A 509 23.23 -2.37 -13.63
N PRO A 510 23.86 -3.53 -13.34
CA PRO A 510 25.10 -3.97 -13.98
C PRO A 510 25.00 -4.21 -15.50
N SER A 511 23.79 -4.36 -16.04
CA SER A 511 23.54 -4.63 -17.47
C SER A 511 23.16 -3.39 -18.29
N THR A 512 23.42 -2.18 -17.79
CA THR A 512 23.17 -0.94 -18.54
C THR A 512 24.15 -0.85 -19.72
N PRO A 513 23.67 -0.72 -20.99
CA PRO A 513 24.55 -0.64 -22.16
C PRO A 513 25.46 0.59 -22.05
N GLY A 514 26.77 0.38 -21.97
CA GLY A 514 27.77 1.43 -21.67
C GLY A 514 28.86 0.98 -20.69
N PHE A 515 28.60 -0.08 -19.91
CA PHE A 515 29.57 -0.76 -19.05
C PHE A 515 30.58 -1.62 -19.84
N ARG A 516 31.38 -1.02 -20.72
CA ARG A 516 32.56 -1.67 -21.31
C ARG A 516 33.78 -1.42 -20.41
N GLY A 517 33.90 -2.20 -19.34
CA GLY A 517 35.05 -2.07 -18.43
C GLY A 517 35.22 -3.13 -17.34
N MET A 518 34.33 -4.12 -17.21
CA MET A 518 34.53 -5.25 -16.30
C MET A 518 34.31 -6.58 -17.01
N ASP A 519 35.32 -6.96 -17.80
CA ASP A 519 35.63 -8.36 -18.09
C ASP A 519 36.02 -9.07 -16.77
N ARG A 520 35.04 -9.47 -15.95
CA ARG A 520 35.33 -10.41 -14.86
C ARG A 520 34.19 -11.20 -14.24
N TRP A 521 33.20 -11.65 -15.01
CA TRP A 521 32.42 -12.84 -14.61
C TRP A 521 32.19 -13.74 -15.82
N LYS A 522 33.18 -14.60 -16.08
CA LYS A 522 32.97 -15.81 -16.85
C LYS A 522 31.85 -16.60 -16.18
N TRP A 523 30.72 -16.68 -16.86
CA TRP A 523 29.79 -17.78 -16.77
C TRP A 523 30.58 -19.09 -16.59
N LYS A 524 30.43 -19.75 -15.44
CA LYS A 524 30.65 -21.19 -15.39
C LYS A 524 29.48 -21.83 -16.13
N GLN A 525 29.68 -22.06 -17.42
CA GLN A 525 28.91 -23.04 -18.16
C GLN A 525 29.10 -24.42 -17.52
N GLY A 526 28.00 -25.15 -17.42
CA GLY A 526 27.91 -26.55 -17.04
C GLY A 526 26.47 -27.03 -17.25
N ASP A 527 26.16 -27.29 -18.53
CA ASP A 527 25.17 -28.21 -19.13
C ASP A 527 23.72 -28.23 -18.55
N GLY A 528 22.64 -28.00 -19.29
CA GLY A 528 22.42 -27.75 -20.71
C GLY A 528 20.91 -27.58 -20.99
N LEU A 529 20.61 -26.80 -22.04
CA LEU A 529 19.35 -26.63 -22.77
C LEU A 529 18.14 -26.03 -22.03
N VAL A 530 18.11 -24.69 -22.00
CA VAL A 530 16.86 -23.92 -22.10
C VAL A 530 16.91 -23.15 -23.41
N GLY A 531 16.03 -23.49 -24.34
CA GLY A 531 15.75 -22.70 -25.52
C GLY A 531 14.24 -22.51 -25.63
N GLY A 532 13.82 -21.26 -25.76
CA GLY A 532 12.52 -20.93 -26.36
C GLY A 532 11.48 -20.31 -25.44
N SER A 533 11.57 -18.99 -25.28
CA SER A 533 10.53 -18.00 -25.60
C SER A 533 9.08 -18.26 -25.15
N LEU A 534 8.50 -17.28 -24.44
CA LEU A 534 7.18 -16.63 -24.62
C LEU A 534 6.81 -15.95 -23.29
N ALA A 535 6.71 -14.61 -23.27
CA ALA A 535 5.49 -13.82 -23.47
C ALA A 535 4.58 -13.79 -22.23
#